data_AF-A0A964XU73-F1
#
_entry.id   AF-A0A964XU73-F1
#
_cell.length_a   1.000
_cell.length_b   1.000
_cell.length_c   1.000
_cell.angle_alpha   90.00
_cell.angle_beta   90.00
_cell.angle_gamma   90.00
#
_symmetry.space_group_name_H-M   'P 1'
#
loop_
_entity.id
_entity.type
_entity.pdbx_description
1 polymer ?
#
loop_
_entity_poly.entity_id
_entity_poly.type
_entity_poly.pdbx_seq_one_letter_code
_entity_poly.pdbx_strand_id
1 'polypeptide(L)'
;APRDLGLLAQEIVAMRHKLRQARPVPAGQFDVKHSPGGMVDAEFAVQYLVLGHGGAHPELLDNVGNIALLLRAEQVGLLPVGVGVAAADAYRDLRRVQHRARLDEMPTQVEASELKTEAAAVLALWHAVFGAAD
;
A
#
# COMPACT_ATOMS: atom_id res chain seq x y z
N ALA A 1 17.70 -15.70 13.90
CA ALA A 1 16.52 -16.57 13.75
C ALA A 1 15.62 -15.96 12.68
N PRO A 2 14.92 -16.77 11.86
CA PRO A 2 13.93 -16.25 10.93
C PRO A 2 12.82 -15.50 11.69
N ARG A 3 12.27 -14.42 11.10
CA ARG A 3 11.12 -13.69 11.67
C ARG A 3 9.88 -14.57 11.58
N ASP A 4 9.02 -14.49 12.60
CA ASP A 4 7.66 -15.03 12.51
C ASP A 4 6.82 -14.11 11.61
N LEU A 5 6.52 -14.60 10.40
CA LEU A 5 5.77 -13.83 9.40
C LEU A 5 4.32 -13.59 9.80
N GLY A 6 3.72 -14.51 10.58
CA GLY A 6 2.35 -14.38 11.06
C GLY A 6 2.25 -13.28 12.11
N LEU A 7 3.17 -13.28 13.08
CA LEU A 7 3.23 -12.22 14.09
C LEU A 7 3.52 -10.86 13.46
N LEU A 8 4.49 -10.79 12.52
CA LEU A 8 4.82 -9.55 11.81
C LEU A 8 3.61 -8.98 11.05
N ALA A 9 2.86 -9.83 10.34
CA ALA A 9 1.65 -9.42 9.64
C ALA A 9 0.62 -8.82 10.60
N GLN A 10 0.37 -9.49 11.74
CA GLN A 10 -0.56 -9.02 12.76
C GLN A 10 -0.15 -7.66 13.34
N GLU A 11 1.14 -7.47 13.65
CA GLU A 11 1.66 -6.21 14.18
C GLU A 11 1.52 -5.05 13.17
N ILE A 12 1.84 -5.29 11.90
CA ILE A 12 1.73 -4.28 10.83
C ILE A 12 0.26 -3.92 10.58
N VAL A 13 -0.63 -4.90 10.48
CA VAL A 13 -2.07 -4.68 10.31
C VAL A 13 -2.63 -3.91 11.51
N ALA A 14 -2.32 -4.32 12.74
CA ALA A 14 -2.78 -3.63 13.95
C ALA A 14 -2.29 -2.17 14.01
N MET A 15 -1.02 -1.92 13.65
CA MET A 15 -0.47 -0.56 13.56
C MET A 15 -1.21 0.27 12.50
N ARG A 16 -1.51 -0.32 11.33
CA ARG A 16 -2.24 0.37 10.26
C ARG A 16 -3.66 0.74 10.66
N HIS A 17 -4.38 -0.16 11.32
CA HIS A 17 -5.74 0.10 11.82
C HIS A 17 -5.75 1.26 12.83
N LYS A 18 -4.80 1.30 13.78
CA LYS A 18 -4.67 2.41 14.74
C LYS A 18 -4.46 3.75 14.03
N LEU A 19 -3.58 3.79 13.02
CA LEU A 19 -3.36 5.00 12.21
C LEU A 19 -4.61 5.43 11.44
N ARG A 20 -5.40 4.46 10.95
CA ARG A 20 -6.68 4.74 10.25
C ARG A 20 -7.71 5.37 11.18
N GLN A 21 -7.86 4.81 12.38
CA GLN A 21 -8.80 5.30 13.39
C GLN A 21 -8.49 6.72 13.86
N ALA A 22 -7.21 7.11 13.90
CA ALA A 22 -6.79 8.45 14.27
C ALA A 22 -7.04 9.52 13.18
N ARG A 23 -7.39 9.12 11.95
CA ARG A 23 -7.62 10.00 10.80
C ARG A 23 -8.87 9.56 10.03
N PRO A 24 -10.07 9.72 10.61
CA PRO A 24 -11.31 9.33 9.94
C PRO A 24 -11.52 10.16 8.67
N VAL A 25 -11.97 9.49 7.60
CA VAL A 25 -12.31 10.11 6.32
C VAL A 25 -13.85 10.19 6.23
N PRO A 26 -14.43 11.34 5.84
CA PRO A 26 -15.88 11.47 5.68
C PRO A 26 -16.47 10.44 4.70
N ALA A 27 -17.72 10.05 4.92
CA ALA A 27 -18.43 9.17 4.00
C ALA A 27 -18.51 9.79 2.59
N GLY A 28 -18.30 8.98 1.55
CA GLY A 28 -18.27 9.42 0.15
C GLY A 28 -16.93 10.03 -0.29
N GLN A 29 -16.04 10.36 0.65
CA GLN A 29 -14.70 10.89 0.35
C GLN A 29 -13.64 9.79 0.37
N PHE A 30 -12.55 10.05 -0.35
CA PHE A 30 -11.34 9.26 -0.33
C PHE A 30 -10.14 10.16 -0.04
N ASP A 31 -9.45 9.90 1.07
CA ASP A 31 -8.16 10.52 1.35
C ASP A 31 -7.05 9.68 0.71
N VAL A 32 -6.32 10.30 -0.21
CA VAL A 32 -5.27 9.67 -1.02
C VAL A 32 -4.23 8.91 -0.19
N LYS A 33 -3.98 9.35 1.05
CA LYS A 33 -3.04 8.68 1.95
C LYS A 33 -3.73 7.67 2.84
N HIS A 34 -4.81 8.10 3.50
CA HIS A 34 -5.28 7.46 4.72
C HIS A 34 -6.49 6.55 4.53
N SER A 35 -7.24 6.69 3.44
CA SER A 35 -8.35 5.78 3.12
C SER A 35 -7.87 4.34 2.90
N PRO A 36 -8.74 3.33 3.08
CA PRO A 36 -8.50 1.98 2.57
C PRO A 36 -8.20 2.03 1.06
N GLY A 37 -7.12 1.39 0.63
CA GLY A 37 -6.62 1.51 -0.75
C GLY A 37 -5.79 2.77 -1.02
N GLY A 38 -5.51 3.57 0.00
CA GLY A 38 -4.64 4.75 -0.09
C GLY A 38 -3.15 4.40 -0.07
N MET A 39 -2.31 5.41 -0.27
CA MET A 39 -0.85 5.26 -0.35
C MET A 39 -0.24 4.55 0.87
N VAL A 40 -0.77 4.80 2.07
CA VAL A 40 -0.24 4.23 3.31
C VAL A 40 -0.49 2.71 3.38
N ASP A 41 -1.56 2.20 2.76
CA ASP A 41 -1.79 0.75 2.68
C ASP A 41 -0.72 0.09 1.81
N ALA A 42 -0.38 0.68 0.66
CA ALA A 42 0.69 0.18 -0.20
C ALA A 42 2.07 0.25 0.48
N GLU A 43 2.36 1.32 1.22
CA GLU A 43 3.60 1.47 1.98
C GLU A 43 3.76 0.40 3.06
N PHE A 44 2.70 0.08 3.79
CA PHE A 44 2.70 -0.96 4.81
C PHE A 44 2.87 -2.36 4.19
N ALA A 45 2.20 -2.63 3.06
CA ALA A 45 2.38 -3.88 2.32
C ALA A 45 3.83 -4.06 1.85
N VAL A 46 4.45 -3.01 1.27
CA VAL A 46 5.87 -3.04 0.86
C VAL A 46 6.78 -3.24 2.07
N GLN A 47 6.55 -2.54 3.19
CA GLN A 47 7.34 -2.72 4.41
C GLN A 47 7.27 -4.15 4.95
N TYR A 48 6.07 -4.76 4.95
CA TYR A 48 5.92 -6.17 5.30
C TYR A 48 6.74 -7.07 4.36
N LEU A 49 6.63 -6.87 3.05
CA LEU A 49 7.36 -7.67 2.06
C LEU A 49 8.88 -7.59 2.28
N VAL A 50 9.41 -6.39 2.49
CA VAL A 50 10.83 -6.18 2.77
C VAL A 50 11.25 -6.83 4.09
N LEU A 51 10.50 -6.59 5.17
CA LEU A 51 10.84 -7.10 6.51
C LEU A 51 10.70 -8.63 6.62
N GLY A 52 9.67 -9.19 5.98
CA GLY A 52 9.37 -10.62 6.02
C GLY A 52 10.23 -11.44 5.05
N HIS A 53 10.45 -10.93 3.84
CA HIS A 53 11.00 -11.72 2.75
C HIS A 53 12.38 -11.26 2.27
N GLY A 54 12.89 -10.11 2.71
CA GLY A 54 14.19 -9.58 2.27
C GLY A 54 15.40 -10.49 2.57
N GLY A 55 15.29 -11.42 3.53
CA GLY A 55 16.33 -12.42 3.78
C GLY A 55 16.40 -13.52 2.69
N ALA A 56 15.26 -13.89 2.11
CA ALA A 56 15.18 -14.86 1.01
C ALA A 56 15.28 -14.20 -0.37
N HIS A 57 14.91 -12.91 -0.44
CA HIS A 57 14.89 -12.08 -1.64
C HIS A 57 15.70 -10.79 -1.42
N PRO A 58 17.05 -10.84 -1.48
CA PRO A 58 17.91 -9.68 -1.26
C PRO A 58 17.58 -8.48 -2.18
N GLU A 59 17.03 -8.72 -3.36
CA GLU A 59 16.52 -7.72 -4.30
C GLU A 59 15.41 -6.83 -3.71
N LEU A 60 14.77 -7.21 -2.60
CA LEU A 60 13.82 -6.34 -1.88
C LEU A 60 14.51 -5.36 -0.92
N LEU A 61 15.80 -5.53 -0.64
CA LEU A 61 16.54 -4.68 0.30
C LEU A 61 17.11 -3.41 -0.34
N ASP A 62 17.09 -3.30 -1.67
CA ASP A 62 17.57 -2.09 -2.34
C ASP A 62 16.65 -0.89 -2.04
N ASN A 63 17.26 0.27 -1.82
CA ASN A 63 16.53 1.51 -1.59
C ASN A 63 16.05 2.15 -2.92
N VAL A 64 15.15 1.45 -3.62
CA VAL A 64 14.61 1.85 -4.95
C VAL A 64 13.19 2.43 -4.89
N GLY A 65 12.59 2.46 -3.71
CA GLY A 65 11.25 2.99 -3.47
C GLY A 65 10.10 2.04 -3.80
N ASN A 66 8.89 2.39 -3.35
CA ASN A 66 7.73 1.49 -3.35
C ASN A 66 7.34 0.93 -4.72
N ILE A 67 7.38 1.76 -5.77
CA ILE A 67 7.02 1.35 -7.13
C ILE A 67 7.92 0.20 -7.59
N ALA A 68 9.25 0.36 -7.45
CA ALA A 68 10.19 -0.67 -7.87
C ALA A 68 10.11 -1.93 -6.98
N LEU A 69 9.87 -1.76 -5.68
CA LEU A 69 9.70 -2.88 -4.75
C LEU A 69 8.43 -3.69 -5.03
N LEU A 70 7.32 -3.06 -5.41
CA LEU A 70 6.09 -3.75 -5.83
C LEU A 70 6.31 -4.61 -7.08
N LEU A 71 7.02 -4.06 -8.08
CA LEU A 71 7.35 -4.81 -9.29
C LEU A 71 8.26 -6.00 -8.98
N ARG A 72 9.27 -5.82 -8.12
CA ARG A 72 10.18 -6.90 -7.72
C ARG A 72 9.46 -7.98 -6.93
N ALA A 73 8.59 -7.61 -5.99
CA ALA A 73 7.80 -8.56 -5.21
C ALA A 73 6.94 -9.48 -6.11
N GLU A 74 6.38 -8.94 -7.19
CA GLU A 74 5.69 -9.76 -8.19
C GLU A 74 6.66 -10.66 -8.98
N GLN A 75 7.77 -10.10 -9.47
CA GLN A 75 8.77 -10.85 -10.24
C GLN A 75 9.31 -12.08 -9.50
N VAL A 76 9.42 -11.98 -8.18
CA VAL A 76 9.97 -13.05 -7.32
C VAL A 76 8.87 -13.96 -6.76
N GLY A 77 7.62 -13.75 -7.17
CA GLY A 77 6.48 -14.62 -6.83
C GLY A 77 5.85 -14.38 -5.46
N LEU A 78 6.16 -13.27 -4.79
CA LEU A 78 5.52 -12.90 -3.51
C LEU A 78 4.17 -12.21 -3.71
N LEU A 79 3.88 -11.74 -4.92
CA LEU A 79 2.57 -11.23 -5.32
C LEU A 79 2.05 -12.02 -6.52
N PRO A 80 0.72 -12.21 -6.65
CA PRO A 80 0.13 -12.74 -7.86
C PRO A 80 0.46 -11.88 -9.08
N VAL A 81 0.57 -12.51 -10.25
CA VAL A 81 0.85 -11.83 -11.52
C VAL A 81 -0.16 -10.70 -11.76
N GLY A 82 0.35 -9.51 -12.08
CA GLY A 82 -0.41 -8.29 -12.32
C GLY A 82 -0.72 -7.44 -11.07
N VAL A 83 -0.67 -8.01 -9.85
CA VAL A 83 -1.01 -7.26 -8.62
C VAL A 83 0.03 -6.22 -8.28
N GLY A 84 1.32 -6.58 -8.36
CA GLY A 84 2.43 -5.65 -8.10
C GLY A 84 2.49 -4.53 -9.13
N VAL A 85 2.30 -4.86 -10.42
CA VAL A 85 2.23 -3.86 -11.50
C VAL A 85 1.05 -2.90 -11.29
N ALA A 86 -0.16 -3.41 -11.07
CA ALA A 86 -1.34 -2.58 -10.88
C ALA A 86 -1.22 -1.67 -9.65
N ALA A 87 -0.69 -2.19 -8.54
CA ALA A 87 -0.46 -1.39 -7.34
C ALA A 87 0.64 -0.34 -7.51
N ALA A 88 1.69 -0.64 -8.30
CA ALA A 88 2.75 0.31 -8.61
C ALA A 88 2.23 1.48 -9.46
N ASP A 89 1.35 1.19 -10.42
CA ASP A 89 0.68 2.21 -11.23
C ASP A 89 -0.28 3.05 -10.39
N ALA A 90 -1.14 2.42 -9.60
CA ALA A 90 -2.01 3.11 -8.66
C ALA A 90 -1.24 4.02 -7.69
N TYR A 91 -0.15 3.52 -7.09
CA TYR A 91 0.67 4.34 -6.18
C TYR A 91 1.26 5.56 -6.88
N ARG A 92 1.66 5.43 -8.16
CA ARG A 92 2.15 6.56 -8.96
C ARG A 92 1.07 7.63 -9.14
N ASP A 93 -0.15 7.22 -9.46
CA ASP A 93 -1.26 8.14 -9.68
C ASP A 93 -1.73 8.80 -8.39
N LEU A 94 -1.86 8.04 -7.30
CA LEU A 94 -2.11 8.58 -5.97
C LEU A 94 -1.05 9.62 -5.57
N ARG A 95 0.23 9.34 -5.83
CA ARG A 95 1.31 10.29 -5.56
C ARG A 95 1.19 11.57 -6.41
N ARG A 96 0.75 11.48 -7.66
CA ARG A 96 0.48 12.66 -8.51
C ARG A 96 -0.63 13.52 -7.92
N VAL A 97 -1.74 12.91 -7.48
CA VAL A 97 -2.84 13.63 -6.83
C VAL A 97 -2.36 14.29 -5.54
N GLN A 98 -1.61 13.57 -4.70
CA GLN A 98 -1.03 14.12 -3.48
C GLN A 98 -0.11 15.32 -3.77
N HIS A 99 0.74 15.22 -4.80
CA HIS A 99 1.64 16.30 -5.19
C HIS A 99 0.89 17.53 -5.69
N ARG A 100 -0.15 17.35 -6.51
CA ARG A 100 -1.00 18.44 -6.99
C ARG A 100 -1.72 19.14 -5.84
N ALA A 101 -2.39 18.40 -4.97
CA ALA A 101 -3.06 18.95 -3.79
C ALA A 101 -2.10 19.78 -2.91
N ARG A 102 -0.85 19.31 -2.75
CA ARG A 102 0.16 20.07 -1.99
C ARG A 102 0.57 21.38 -2.67
N LEU A 103 0.68 21.42 -3.99
CA LEU A 103 1.03 22.63 -4.75
C LEU A 103 -0.10 23.67 -4.71
N ASP A 104 -1.35 23.19 -4.73
CA ASP A 104 -2.55 24.02 -4.74
C ASP A 104 -3.02 24.40 -3.31
N GLU A 105 -2.27 24.01 -2.27
CA GLU A 105 -2.65 24.14 -0.85
C GLU A 105 -4.03 23.55 -0.51
N MET A 106 -4.44 22.53 -1.27
CA MET A 106 -5.73 21.84 -1.12
C MET A 106 -5.63 20.57 -0.27
N PRO A 107 -6.75 20.10 0.32
CA PRO A 107 -6.82 18.80 0.96
C PRO A 107 -6.47 17.65 0.01
N THR A 108 -5.94 16.54 0.56
CA THR A 108 -5.71 15.29 -0.18
C THR A 108 -6.97 14.42 -0.30
N GLN A 109 -8.15 15.03 -0.17
CA GLN A 109 -9.46 14.36 -0.22
C GLN A 109 -10.12 14.65 -1.55
N VAL A 110 -10.65 13.60 -2.17
CA VAL A 110 -11.39 13.65 -3.43
C VAL A 110 -12.66 12.80 -3.30
N GLU A 111 -13.59 12.92 -4.24
CA GLU A 111 -14.74 12.03 -4.28
C GLU A 111 -14.27 10.58 -4.44
N ALA A 112 -14.82 9.65 -3.68
CA ALA A 112 -14.37 8.25 -3.69
C ALA A 112 -14.51 7.58 -5.08
N SER A 113 -15.37 8.12 -5.94
CA SER A 113 -15.53 7.66 -7.32
C SER A 113 -14.36 8.01 -8.23
N GLU A 114 -13.61 9.08 -7.93
CA GLU A 114 -12.51 9.57 -8.78
C GLU A 114 -11.31 8.64 -8.82
N LEU A 115 -11.02 7.96 -7.70
CA LEU A 115 -9.84 7.09 -7.53
C LEU A 115 -10.21 5.63 -7.23
N LYS A 116 -11.40 5.20 -7.68
CA LYS A 116 -11.92 3.87 -7.40
C LYS A 116 -11.02 2.75 -7.95
N THR A 117 -10.43 2.96 -9.12
CA THR A 117 -9.56 1.97 -9.77
C THR A 117 -8.25 1.80 -9.00
N GLU A 118 -7.63 2.91 -8.62
CA GLU A 118 -6.38 2.98 -7.87
C GLU A 118 -6.57 2.38 -6.48
N ALA A 119 -7.65 2.76 -5.79
CA ALA A 119 -8.01 2.21 -4.50
C ALA A 119 -8.21 0.68 -4.57
N ALA A 120 -8.90 0.19 -5.60
CA ALA A 120 -9.12 -1.24 -5.79
C ALA A 120 -7.80 -2.00 -6.04
N ALA A 121 -6.87 -1.44 -6.81
CA ALA A 121 -5.56 -2.05 -7.05
C ALA A 121 -4.72 -2.14 -5.76
N VAL A 122 -4.72 -1.09 -4.94
CA VAL A 122 -4.01 -1.10 -3.65
C VAL A 122 -4.69 -2.04 -2.64
N LEU A 123 -6.02 -2.14 -2.65
CA LEU A 123 -6.74 -3.12 -1.84
C LEU A 123 -6.44 -4.56 -2.29
N ALA A 124 -6.32 -4.81 -3.60
CA ALA A 124 -5.91 -6.11 -4.10
C ALA A 124 -4.50 -6.49 -3.63
N LEU A 125 -3.55 -5.54 -3.64
CA LEU A 125 -2.24 -5.72 -3.02
C LEU A 125 -2.37 -6.04 -1.52
N TRP A 126 -3.15 -5.24 -0.77
CA TRP A 126 -3.34 -5.45 0.66
C TRP A 126 -3.86 -6.87 0.95
N HIS A 127 -4.87 -7.33 0.21
CA HIS A 127 -5.42 -8.67 0.37
C HIS A 127 -4.45 -9.77 -0.06
N ALA A 128 -3.64 -9.55 -1.08
CA ALA A 128 -2.61 -10.51 -1.49
C ALA A 128 -1.54 -10.70 -0.40
N VAL A 129 -1.21 -9.63 0.34
CA VAL A 129 -0.16 -9.64 1.36
C VAL A 129 -0.66 -10.10 2.73
N PHE A 130 -1.85 -9.65 3.15
CA PHE A 130 -2.36 -9.85 4.51
C PHE A 130 -3.61 -10.75 4.58
N GLY A 131 -4.16 -11.16 3.44
CA GLY A 131 -5.46 -11.81 3.35
C GLY A 131 -6.63 -10.82 3.33
N ALA A 132 -7.84 -11.32 3.09
CA ALA A 132 -9.06 -10.55 3.30
C ALA A 132 -9.27 -10.41 4.82
N ALA A 133 -9.05 -9.22 5.36
CA ALA A 133 -9.50 -8.87 6.69
C ALA A 133 -10.89 -8.23 6.55
N ASP A 134 -11.90 -8.87 7.17
CA ASP A 134 -13.29 -8.40 7.23
C ASP A 134 -13.44 -6.99 7.81
#